data_AF-B4MFF1-F1
#
_entry.id   AF-B4MFF1-F1
#
_cell.length_a   1.000
_cell.length_b   1.000
_cell.length_c   1.000
_cell.angle_alpha   90.00
_cell.angle_beta   90.00
_cell.angle_gamma   90.00
#
_symmetry.space_group_name_H-M   'P 1'
#
loop_
_entity.id
_entity.type
_entity.pdbx_description
1 polymer ?
#
loop_
_entity_poly.entity_id
_entity_poly.type
_entity_poly.pdbx_seq_one_letter_code
_entity_poly.pdbx_strand_id
1 'polypeptide(L)'
;MPDIQNKYNYRLQEAIEFKFTNAVCESYNKSWMVIHECRLRAVSRNKTTFNFNGTVLHPANDIHVRFELFVKASGYKPWLVNITVDGCRFIKKRFNAFAMLAYKLLAEFSNFNHSCPYLTT
;
A
#
# COMPACT_ATOMS: atom_id res chain seq x y z
N MET A 1 41.53 -13.71 -16.88
CA MET A 1 40.83 -12.99 -15.80
C MET A 1 39.52 -12.48 -16.36
N PRO A 2 38.37 -13.11 -16.08
CA PRO A 2 37.07 -12.65 -16.58
C PRO A 2 36.43 -11.60 -15.65
N ASP A 3 35.81 -10.59 -16.27
CA ASP A 3 35.30 -9.37 -15.64
C ASP A 3 34.11 -9.56 -14.68
N ILE A 4 34.28 -9.02 -13.47
CA ILE A 4 33.32 -8.99 -12.36
C ILE A 4 32.03 -8.21 -12.69
N GLN A 5 32.07 -7.31 -13.69
CA GLN A 5 30.94 -6.47 -14.10
C GLN A 5 29.75 -7.26 -14.67
N ASN A 6 29.99 -8.39 -15.36
CA ASN A 6 28.92 -9.13 -16.03
C ASN A 6 28.02 -9.93 -15.06
N LYS A 7 28.50 -10.19 -13.83
CA LYS A 7 27.75 -10.94 -12.79
C LYS A 7 26.71 -10.09 -12.06
N TYR A 8 26.86 -8.76 -12.08
CA TYR A 8 25.89 -7.84 -11.47
C TYR A 8 24.72 -7.51 -12.41
N ASN A 9 24.96 -7.48 -13.73
CA ASN A 9 23.89 -7.27 -14.72
C ASN A 9 22.89 -8.44 -14.81
N TYR A 10 23.33 -9.68 -14.56
CA TYR A 10 22.43 -10.85 -14.57
C TYR A 10 21.49 -10.96 -13.36
N ARG A 11 21.66 -10.15 -12.30
CA ARG A 11 20.84 -10.24 -11.08
C ARG A 11 19.67 -9.25 -10.99
N LEU A 12 19.53 -8.33 -11.95
CA LEU A 12 18.43 -7.36 -12.00
C LEU A 12 17.33 -7.73 -13.00
N GLN A 13 17.35 -8.95 -13.55
CA GLN A 13 16.53 -9.34 -14.71
C GLN A 13 15.23 -10.09 -14.39
N GLU A 14 14.85 -10.17 -13.11
CA GLU A 14 13.47 -10.46 -12.74
C GLU A 14 12.89 -9.22 -12.07
N ALA A 15 12.38 -8.30 -12.88
CA ALA A 15 11.50 -7.27 -12.36
C ALA A 15 10.28 -7.98 -11.75
N ILE A 16 10.10 -7.86 -10.43
CA ILE A 16 8.91 -8.39 -9.77
C ILE A 16 7.71 -7.61 -10.31
N GLU A 17 6.95 -8.22 -11.21
CA GLU A 17 5.73 -7.63 -11.76
C GLU A 17 4.59 -7.80 -10.76
N PHE A 18 4.20 -6.71 -10.11
CA PHE A 18 3.03 -6.68 -9.25
C PHE A 18 1.78 -6.42 -10.09
N LYS A 19 0.91 -7.42 -10.21
CA LYS A 19 -0.39 -7.29 -10.89
C LYS A 19 -1.54 -7.48 -9.91
N PHE A 20 -2.34 -6.43 -9.75
CA PHE A 20 -3.60 -6.51 -9.01
C PHE A 20 -4.66 -7.19 -9.87
N THR A 21 -5.29 -8.24 -9.34
CA THR A 21 -6.35 -9.01 -10.01
C THR A 21 -7.73 -8.76 -9.42
N ASN A 22 -7.79 -8.41 -8.13
CA ASN A 22 -9.01 -8.15 -7.40
C ASN A 22 -8.77 -7.09 -6.33
N ALA A 23 -9.77 -6.24 -6.08
CA ALA A 23 -9.78 -5.28 -4.98
C ALA A 23 -11.19 -5.26 -4.38
N VAL A 24 -11.28 -5.48 -3.08
CA VAL A 24 -12.50 -5.37 -2.28
C VAL A 24 -12.26 -4.29 -1.25
N CYS A 25 -13.11 -3.26 -1.22
CA CYS A 25 -13.05 -2.20 -0.22
C CYS A 25 -14.39 -2.12 0.50
N GLU A 26 -14.36 -2.21 1.82
CA GLU A 26 -15.54 -2.12 2.68
C GLU A 26 -15.32 -1.07 3.76
N SER A 27 -16.38 -0.32 4.07
CA SER A 27 -16.40 0.54 5.25
C SER A 27 -17.30 -0.09 6.31
N TYR A 28 -16.69 -0.51 7.42
CA TYR A 28 -17.39 -1.07 8.58
C TYR A 28 -18.16 0.00 9.35
N ASN A 29 -17.67 1.24 9.36
CA ASN A 29 -18.32 2.36 10.01
C ASN A 29 -18.53 3.51 9.01
N LYS A 30 -19.69 3.49 8.34
CA LYS A 30 -20.07 4.47 7.33
C LYS A 30 -20.23 5.89 7.89
N SER A 31 -20.49 6.02 9.19
CA SER A 31 -20.53 7.34 9.85
C SER A 31 -19.13 7.92 10.03
N TRP A 32 -18.08 7.10 9.99
CA TRP A 32 -16.70 7.55 10.14
C TRP A 32 -15.99 7.71 8.79
N MET A 33 -16.16 6.76 7.86
CA MET A 33 -15.55 6.78 6.54
C MET A 33 -16.51 6.27 5.46
N VAL A 34 -16.59 6.99 4.35
CA VAL A 34 -17.38 6.61 3.17
C VAL A 34 -16.44 6.35 2.00
N ILE A 35 -16.57 5.19 1.36
CA ILE A 35 -15.80 4.84 0.16
C ILE A 35 -16.70 5.10 -1.05
N HIS A 36 -16.27 6.02 -1.92
CA HIS A 36 -17.00 6.42 -3.12
C HIS A 36 -16.59 5.61 -4.35
N GLU A 37 -15.30 5.30 -4.49
CA GLU A 37 -14.75 4.55 -5.61
C GLU A 37 -13.71 3.55 -5.09
N CYS A 38 -13.85 2.28 -5.46
CA CYS A 38 -12.82 1.26 -5.28
C CYS A 38 -12.90 0.32 -6.47
N ARG A 39 -12.07 0.55 -7.48
CA ARG A 39 -12.06 -0.27 -8.69
C ARG A 39 -10.68 -0.43 -9.27
N LEU A 40 -10.45 -1.60 -9.87
CA LEU A 40 -9.30 -1.85 -10.73
C LEU A 40 -9.69 -1.56 -12.18
N ARG A 41 -8.89 -0.74 -12.87
CA ARG A 41 -9.05 -0.44 -14.29
C ARG A 41 -7.85 -0.99 -15.07
N ALA A 42 -8.10 -1.91 -16.00
CA ALA A 42 -7.10 -2.37 -16.94
C ALA A 42 -6.87 -1.29 -18.01
N VAL A 43 -5.69 -0.69 -18.03
CA VAL A 43 -5.27 0.29 -19.04
C VAL A 43 -4.61 -0.42 -20.23
N SER A 44 -3.88 -1.51 -19.97
CA SER A 44 -3.27 -2.39 -20.98
C SER A 44 -3.08 -3.79 -20.40
N ARG A 45 -2.66 -4.77 -21.21
CA ARG A 45 -2.45 -6.19 -20.82
C ARG A 45 -1.58 -6.36 -19.57
N ASN A 46 -0.57 -5.48 -19.44
CA ASN A 46 0.41 -5.47 -18.35
C ASN A 46 0.30 -4.21 -17.46
N LYS A 47 -0.78 -3.42 -17.60
CA LYS A 47 -0.97 -2.20 -16.81
C LYS A 47 -2.38 -2.14 -16.24
N THR A 48 -2.47 -2.35 -14.93
CA THR A 48 -3.72 -2.22 -14.17
C THR A 48 -3.55 -1.07 -13.18
N THR A 49 -4.51 -0.16 -13.14
CA THR A 49 -4.54 0.97 -12.21
C THR A 49 -5.58 0.71 -11.14
N PHE A 50 -5.24 0.99 -9.88
CA PHE A 50 -6.18 0.97 -8.78
C PHE A 50 -6.68 2.38 -8.50
N ASN A 51 -7.99 2.59 -8.62
CA ASN A 51 -8.66 3.83 -8.27
C ASN A 51 -9.35 3.67 -6.93
N PHE A 52 -8.94 4.49 -5.97
CA PHE A 52 -9.54 4.55 -4.65
C PHE A 52 -9.95 5.98 -4.33
N ASN A 53 -11.21 6.19 -3.97
CA ASN A 53 -11.74 7.44 -3.48
C ASN A 53 -12.56 7.16 -2.22
N GLY A 54 -12.14 7.76 -1.11
CA GLY A 54 -12.85 7.66 0.16
C GLY A 54 -12.71 8.95 0.96
N THR A 55 -13.76 9.27 1.69
CA THR A 55 -13.88 10.47 2.53
C THR A 55 -13.97 10.06 3.98
N VAL A 56 -13.15 10.67 4.83
CA VAL A 56 -13.25 10.55 6.28
C VAL A 56 -14.13 11.70 6.78
N LEU A 57 -15.24 11.38 7.44
CA LEU A 57 -16.29 12.33 7.81
C LEU A 57 -16.03 13.09 9.12
N HIS A 58 -15.11 12.58 9.95
CA HIS A 58 -14.77 13.14 11.25
C HIS A 58 -13.26 13.32 11.41
N PRO A 59 -12.81 14.32 12.19
CA PRO A 59 -11.38 14.51 12.48
C PRO A 59 -10.74 13.23 13.01
N ALA A 60 -9.82 12.68 12.23
CA ALA A 60 -9.06 11.50 12.62
C ALA A 60 -7.70 11.92 13.17
N ASN A 61 -7.61 12.01 14.50
CA ASN A 61 -6.38 12.32 15.24
C ASN A 61 -5.55 11.08 15.55
N ASP A 62 -6.21 9.92 15.59
CA ASP A 62 -5.61 8.63 15.88
C ASP A 62 -6.10 7.62 14.84
N ILE A 63 -5.20 7.20 13.96
CA ILE A 63 -5.50 6.27 12.87
C ILE A 63 -4.58 5.07 13.03
N HIS A 64 -5.15 3.92 13.37
CA HIS A 64 -4.43 2.66 13.41
C HIS A 64 -4.61 1.92 12.09
N VAL A 65 -3.50 1.68 11.39
CA VAL A 65 -3.47 0.93 10.14
C VAL A 65 -2.86 -0.44 10.42
N ARG A 66 -3.68 -1.49 10.28
CA ARG A 66 -3.20 -2.88 10.28
C ARG A 66 -2.97 -3.33 8.85
N PHE A 67 -1.76 -3.79 8.57
CA PHE A 67 -1.36 -4.31 7.27
C PHE A 67 -0.99 -5.79 7.40
N GLU A 68 -1.61 -6.60 6.55
CA GLU A 68 -1.38 -8.04 6.49
C GLU A 68 -1.07 -8.46 5.05
N LEU A 69 0.06 -9.16 4.87
CA LEU A 69 0.47 -9.70 3.59
C LEU A 69 0.49 -11.23 3.65
N PHE A 70 -0.32 -11.82 2.79
CA PHE A 70 -0.45 -13.27 2.63
C PHE A 70 0.16 -13.69 1.29
N VAL A 71 0.99 -14.73 1.29
CA VAL A 71 1.51 -15.31 0.05
C VAL A 71 1.08 -16.76 -0.06
N LYS A 72 0.52 -17.09 -1.22
CA LYS A 72 0.21 -18.45 -1.61
C LYS A 72 1.44 -19.05 -2.29
N ALA A 73 2.22 -19.83 -1.54
CA ALA A 73 3.34 -20.62 -2.06
C ALA A 73 2.98 -22.12 -2.01
N SER A 74 3.96 -23.02 -2.06
CA SER A 74 3.83 -24.48 -1.85
C SER A 74 3.39 -24.83 -0.41
N GLY A 75 2.26 -24.26 0.02
CA GLY A 75 1.78 -24.11 1.40
C GLY A 75 1.28 -22.68 1.66
N TYR A 76 0.18 -22.52 2.41
CA TYR A 76 -0.30 -21.21 2.85
C TYR A 76 0.58 -20.72 4.01
N LYS A 77 1.28 -19.58 3.83
CA LYS A 77 2.08 -18.94 4.88
C LYS A 77 1.33 -17.68 5.36
N PRO A 78 0.58 -17.73 6.48
CA PRO A 78 -0.41 -16.70 6.80
C PRO A 78 0.14 -15.39 7.37
N TRP A 79 1.46 -15.20 7.48
CA TRP A 79 2.02 -14.07 8.25
C TRP A 79 3.38 -13.61 7.73
N LEU A 80 3.52 -13.38 6.41
CA LEU A 80 4.77 -12.76 5.92
C LEU A 80 4.95 -11.34 6.47
N VAL A 81 3.85 -10.60 6.59
CA VAL A 81 3.79 -9.31 7.28
C VAL A 81 2.46 -9.25 8.02
N ASN A 82 2.51 -8.99 9.32
CA ASN A 82 1.34 -8.62 10.13
C ASN A 82 1.80 -7.53 11.08
N ILE A 83 1.49 -6.28 10.75
CA ILE A 83 1.92 -5.12 11.51
C ILE A 83 0.73 -4.19 11.75
N THR A 84 0.73 -3.51 12.89
CA THR A 84 -0.19 -2.41 13.17
C THR A 84 0.63 -1.17 13.44
N VAL A 85 0.27 -0.06 12.80
CA VAL A 85 1.02 1.19 12.81
C VAL A 85 0.07 2.34 13.11
N ASP A 86 0.45 3.21 14.04
CA ASP A 86 -0.18 4.52 14.19
C ASP A 86 0.22 5.38 12.98
N GLY A 87 -0.74 5.62 12.09
CA GLY A 87 -0.57 6.37 10.85
C GLY A 87 -0.19 7.82 11.11
N CYS A 88 -0.80 8.47 12.09
CA CYS A 88 -0.52 9.87 12.42
C CYS A 88 0.91 10.04 12.97
N ARG A 89 1.36 9.13 13.81
CA ARG A 89 2.75 9.08 14.28
C ARG A 89 3.71 8.70 13.15
N PHE A 90 3.31 7.77 12.27
CA PHE A 90 4.14 7.30 11.16
C PHE A 90 4.41 8.42 10.14
N ILE A 91 3.43 9.28 9.83
CA ILE A 91 3.66 10.41 8.93
C ILE A 91 4.67 11.41 9.51
N LYS A 92 4.60 11.70 10.82
CA LYS A 92 5.55 12.59 11.52
C LYS A 92 6.96 12.01 11.58
N LYS A 93 7.08 10.72 11.89
CA LYS A 93 8.35 10.02 11.98
C LYS A 93 8.21 8.66 11.31
N ARG A 94 8.91 8.44 10.22
CA ARG A 94 8.85 7.16 9.50
C ARG A 94 9.50 6.08 10.37
N PHE A 95 8.74 5.09 10.79
CA PHE A 95 9.22 3.92 11.52
C PHE A 95 8.63 2.66 10.88
N ASN A 96 9.26 1.50 11.09
CA ASN A 96 8.90 0.22 10.45
C ASN A 96 9.19 0.17 8.92
N ALA A 97 10.03 -0.78 8.51
CA ALA A 97 10.47 -0.92 7.13
C ALA A 97 9.34 -1.30 6.16
N PHE A 98 8.41 -2.16 6.59
CA PHE A 98 7.27 -2.57 5.77
C PHE A 98 6.26 -1.44 5.58
N ALA A 99 5.98 -0.67 6.64
CA ALA A 99 5.16 0.53 6.54
C ALA A 99 5.79 1.57 5.60
N MET A 100 7.11 1.72 5.64
CA MET A 100 7.86 2.60 4.73
C MET A 100 7.77 2.13 3.27
N LEU A 101 7.86 0.83 3.01
CA LEU A 101 7.69 0.26 1.68
C LEU A 101 6.28 0.55 1.14
N ALA A 102 5.25 0.22 1.92
CA ALA A 102 3.85 0.50 1.56
C ALA A 102 3.62 2.00 1.31
N TYR A 103 4.17 2.86 2.17
CA TYR A 103 4.06 4.30 1.99
C TYR A 103 4.73 4.78 0.70
N LYS A 104 5.94 4.33 0.38
CA LYS A 104 6.64 4.73 -0.85
C LYS A 104 5.88 4.34 -2.12
N LEU A 105 5.15 3.23 -2.10
CA LEU A 105 4.33 2.78 -3.22
C LEU A 105 3.05 3.61 -3.39
N LEU A 106 2.48 4.14 -2.29
CA LEU A 106 1.18 4.82 -2.31
C LEU A 106 1.30 6.35 -2.30
N ALA A 107 2.33 6.91 -1.67
CA ALA A 107 2.42 8.34 -1.38
C ALA A 107 2.54 9.22 -2.63
N GLU A 108 3.16 8.73 -3.70
CA GLU A 108 3.28 9.46 -4.97
C GLU A 108 1.93 9.57 -5.69
N PHE A 109 1.00 8.65 -5.42
CA PHE A 109 -0.30 8.54 -6.07
C PHE A 109 -1.48 8.87 -5.15
N SER A 110 -1.23 9.37 -3.94
CA SER A 110 -2.27 9.66 -2.95
C SER A 110 -2.03 10.98 -2.23
N ASN A 111 -3.09 11.49 -1.60
CA ASN A 111 -3.07 12.69 -0.77
C ASN A 111 -2.66 12.43 0.69
N PHE A 112 -2.12 11.24 1.01
CA PHE A 112 -1.78 10.85 2.38
C PHE A 112 -0.50 11.51 2.93
N ASN A 113 0.15 12.39 2.18
CA ASN A 113 1.42 13.02 2.57
C ASN A 113 1.28 14.15 3.62
N HIS A 114 0.07 14.55 3.99
CA HIS A 114 -0.15 15.60 4.99
C HIS A 114 -0.15 15.05 6.42
N SER A 115 0.37 15.83 7.37
CA SER A 115 0.31 15.49 8.79
C SER A 115 -1.12 15.57 9.32
N CYS A 116 -1.51 14.62 10.17
CA CYS A 116 -2.80 14.64 10.86
C CYS A 116 -3.04 16.00 11.58
N PRO A 117 -4.30 16.45 11.68
CA PRO A 117 -5.53 15.70 11.42
C PRO A 117 -5.90 15.58 9.94
N TYR A 118 -6.38 14.40 9.54
CA TYR A 118 -7.07 14.27 8.25
C TYR A 118 -8.48 14.84 8.44
N LEU A 119 -8.66 16.08 7.98
CA LEU A 119 -9.93 16.77 7.88
C LEU A 119 -10.28 16.90 6.40
N THR A 120 -11.53 16.64 6.04
CA THR A 120 -12.09 17.29 4.85
C THR A 120 -12.92 18.45 5.36
N THR A 121 -12.53 19.65 4.94
CA THR A 121 -13.44 20.81 4.92
C THR A 121 -14.50 20.56 3.84
#